data_AF-A0A368G1A7-F1
#
_entry.id   AF-A0A368G1A7-F1
#
_cell.length_a   1.000
_cell.length_b   1.000
_cell.length_c   1.000
_cell.angle_alpha   90.00
_cell.angle_beta   90.00
_cell.angle_gamma   90.00
#
_symmetry.space_group_name_H-M   'P 1'
#
loop_
_entity.id
_entity.type
_entity.pdbx_description
1 polymer ?
#
loop_
_entity_poly.entity_id
_entity_poly.type
_entity_poly.pdbx_seq_one_letter_code
_entity_poly.pdbx_strand_id
1 'polypeptide(L)'
;MFIFEGADLVHVMCAPEAAPVIKGFSPELIVHPGLEPESVMPKLERMDAIVLGPGLGRNPRLAPLVGNVLEFVKKTDVPLVMDADGLWFLCEAIREGVPPLPSAILTPNIVEFSRLCEAALGISDVLAIKEQDKLEDLASRLSTHLGTSLFVKGRVDIITNPDGKGWIWFSMSFPM
;
A
#
# COMPACT_ATOMS: atom_id res chain seq x y z
N MET A 1 -10.02 0.82 -11.97
CA MET A 1 -10.99 1.80 -11.41
C MET A 1 -10.47 3.24 -11.50
N PHE A 2 -9.17 3.50 -11.34
CA PHE A 2 -8.58 4.86 -11.37
C PHE A 2 -9.00 5.81 -12.51
N ILE A 3 -9.10 5.33 -13.75
CA ILE A 3 -9.53 6.18 -14.89
C ILE A 3 -10.95 6.73 -14.69
N PHE A 4 -11.85 5.94 -14.09
CA PHE A 4 -13.24 6.35 -13.87
C PHE A 4 -13.40 7.31 -12.67
N GLU A 5 -12.37 7.45 -11.85
CA GLU A 5 -12.33 8.35 -10.69
C GLU A 5 -11.64 9.69 -11.02
N GLY A 6 -11.33 9.94 -12.30
CA GLY A 6 -10.84 11.25 -12.78
C GLY A 6 -9.32 11.39 -12.91
N ALA A 7 -8.55 10.30 -12.91
CA ALA A 7 -7.13 10.36 -13.24
C ALA A 7 -6.92 10.59 -14.75
N ASP A 8 -6.17 11.65 -15.11
CA ASP A 8 -5.88 12.01 -16.52
C ASP A 8 -5.11 10.91 -17.26
N LEU A 9 -4.06 10.36 -16.64
CA LEU A 9 -3.24 9.30 -17.20
C LEU A 9 -3.03 8.19 -16.18
N VAL A 10 -3.20 6.94 -16.61
CA VAL A 10 -2.95 5.76 -15.76
C VAL A 10 -1.92 4.85 -16.42
N HIS A 11 -0.75 4.78 -15.79
CA HIS A 11 0.34 3.90 -16.18
C HIS A 11 0.29 2.62 -15.36
N VAL A 12 0.37 1.47 -16.02
CA VAL A 12 0.40 0.16 -15.35
C VAL A 12 1.70 -0.54 -15.67
N MET A 13 2.55 -0.75 -14.67
CA MET A 13 3.76 -1.57 -14.76
C MET A 13 3.42 -2.97 -14.27
N CYS A 14 3.59 -3.99 -15.11
CA CYS A 14 3.17 -5.35 -14.78
C CYS A 14 4.09 -6.41 -15.38
N ALA A 15 3.93 -7.66 -14.94
CA ALA A 15 4.58 -8.80 -15.58
C ALA A 15 4.21 -8.86 -17.09
N PRO A 16 5.15 -9.22 -17.99
CA PRO A 16 4.88 -9.26 -19.43
C PRO A 16 3.67 -10.10 -19.82
N GLU A 17 3.41 -11.19 -19.10
CA GLU A 17 2.32 -12.12 -19.33
C GLU A 17 0.95 -11.51 -19.01
N ALA A 18 0.89 -10.57 -18.07
CA ALA A 18 -0.35 -9.89 -17.68
C ALA A 18 -0.71 -8.73 -18.63
N ALA A 19 0.27 -8.18 -19.36
CA ALA A 19 0.08 -6.98 -20.15
C ALA A 19 -1.00 -7.09 -21.25
N PRO A 20 -1.12 -8.19 -22.02
CA PRO A 20 -2.18 -8.31 -23.03
C PRO A 20 -3.58 -8.29 -22.43
N VAL A 21 -3.77 -8.95 -21.28
CA VAL A 21 -5.05 -9.00 -20.58
C VAL A 21 -5.40 -7.62 -20.03
N ILE A 22 -4.44 -6.93 -19.40
CA ILE A 22 -4.67 -5.60 -18.83
C ILE A 22 -5.05 -4.58 -19.91
N LYS A 23 -4.34 -4.59 -21.06
CA LYS A 23 -4.64 -3.74 -22.21
C LYS A 23 -6.05 -3.97 -22.78
N GLY A 24 -6.61 -5.17 -22.60
CA GLY A 24 -7.96 -5.51 -23.06
C GLY A 24 -9.09 -4.87 -22.24
N PHE A 25 -8.82 -4.39 -21.02
CA PHE A 25 -9.87 -3.78 -20.17
C PHE A 25 -10.22 -2.34 -20.57
N SER A 26 -9.24 -1.54 -21.01
CA SER A 26 -9.48 -0.16 -21.42
C SER A 26 -8.35 0.37 -22.31
N PRO A 27 -8.66 1.07 -23.41
CA PRO A 27 -7.66 1.70 -24.28
C PRO A 27 -6.94 2.89 -23.62
N GLU A 28 -7.51 3.47 -22.57
CA GLU A 28 -6.93 4.61 -21.83
C GLU A 28 -5.77 4.19 -20.91
N LEU A 29 -5.57 2.88 -20.69
CA LEU A 29 -4.47 2.37 -19.87
C LEU A 29 -3.16 2.32 -20.66
N ILE A 30 -2.14 3.01 -20.15
CA ILE A 30 -0.78 2.93 -20.71
C ILE A 30 -0.03 1.80 -19.99
N VAL A 31 -0.05 0.61 -20.59
CA VAL A 31 0.51 -0.60 -19.98
C VAL A 31 1.95 -0.85 -20.41
N HIS A 32 2.86 -0.88 -19.44
CA HIS A 32 4.30 -1.13 -19.57
C HIS A 32 4.64 -2.54 -19.08
N PRO A 33 4.92 -3.50 -19.98
CA PRO A 33 5.36 -4.83 -19.57
C PRO A 33 6.80 -4.80 -19.05
N GLY A 34 7.04 -5.49 -17.94
CA GLY A 34 8.35 -5.58 -17.28
C GLY A 34 8.35 -4.94 -15.89
N LEU A 35 9.00 -5.62 -14.95
CA LEU A 35 9.15 -5.19 -13.56
C LEU A 35 10.63 -5.06 -13.17
N GLU A 36 11.52 -4.95 -14.14
CA GLU A 36 12.94 -4.70 -13.86
C GLU A 36 13.15 -3.25 -13.43
N PRO A 37 13.92 -2.98 -12.35
CA PRO A 37 14.12 -1.63 -11.84
C PRO A 37 14.54 -0.61 -12.90
N GLU A 38 15.44 -0.98 -13.81
CA GLU A 38 15.96 -0.11 -14.87
C GLU A 38 14.86 0.36 -15.82
N SER A 39 13.79 -0.44 -15.95
CA SER A 39 12.65 -0.14 -16.79
C SER A 39 11.57 0.67 -16.08
N VAL A 40 11.37 0.44 -14.77
CA VAL A 40 10.30 1.03 -13.97
C VAL A 40 10.71 2.39 -13.40
N MET A 41 11.88 2.48 -12.78
CA MET A 41 12.31 3.67 -12.03
C MET A 41 12.28 4.96 -12.85
N PRO A 42 12.77 5.01 -14.11
CA PRO A 42 12.72 6.24 -14.92
C PRO A 42 11.30 6.72 -15.25
N LYS A 43 10.30 5.84 -15.15
CA LYS A 43 8.89 6.21 -15.42
C LYS A 43 8.25 6.86 -14.19
N LEU A 44 8.71 6.52 -12.99
CA LEU A 44 8.16 7.05 -11.74
C LEU A 44 8.40 8.56 -11.59
N GLU A 45 9.47 9.09 -12.19
CA GLU A 45 9.79 10.52 -12.20
C GLU A 45 8.70 11.43 -12.80
N ARG A 46 7.76 10.84 -13.55
CA ARG A 46 6.66 11.56 -14.22
C ARG A 46 5.31 11.31 -13.56
N MET A 47 5.25 10.54 -12.49
CA MET A 47 4.00 10.14 -11.84
C MET A 47 3.69 11.09 -10.68
N ASP A 48 2.45 11.57 -10.61
CA ASP A 48 1.98 12.41 -9.50
C ASP A 48 1.57 11.59 -8.27
N ALA A 49 1.30 10.29 -8.45
CA ALA A 49 0.98 9.34 -7.40
C ALA A 49 1.35 7.91 -7.83
N ILE A 50 1.64 7.05 -6.86
CA ILE A 50 2.04 5.66 -7.09
C ILE A 50 1.12 4.73 -6.31
N VAL A 51 0.71 3.63 -6.94
CA VAL A 51 0.06 2.51 -6.25
C VAL A 51 0.93 1.27 -6.42
N LEU A 52 1.30 0.64 -5.32
CA LEU A 52 2.17 -0.54 -5.30
C LEU A 52 1.47 -1.71 -4.63
N GLY A 53 1.38 -2.83 -5.35
CA GLY A 53 0.97 -4.11 -4.77
C GLY A 53 -0.02 -4.97 -5.57
N PRO A 54 -1.09 -4.41 -6.17
CA PRO A 54 -2.07 -5.22 -6.88
C PRO A 54 -1.44 -6.03 -8.02
N GLY A 55 -1.46 -7.37 -7.89
CA GLY A 55 -0.92 -8.27 -8.92
C GLY A 55 0.60 -8.29 -9.02
N LEU A 56 1.34 -7.76 -8.03
CA LEU A 56 2.79 -7.81 -7.98
C LEU A 56 3.29 -9.25 -7.77
N GLY A 57 2.55 -10.05 -7.00
CA GLY A 57 2.98 -11.37 -6.55
C GLY A 57 4.06 -11.27 -5.47
N ARG A 58 4.49 -12.42 -4.94
CA ARG A 58 5.46 -12.51 -3.83
C ARG A 58 6.79 -13.12 -4.25
N ASN A 59 7.24 -12.77 -5.46
CA ASN A 59 8.51 -13.25 -5.96
C ASN A 59 9.65 -12.44 -5.32
N PRO A 60 10.58 -13.07 -4.57
CA PRO A 60 11.69 -12.35 -3.94
C PRO A 60 12.55 -11.54 -4.92
N ARG A 61 12.55 -11.87 -6.21
CA ARG A 61 13.24 -11.09 -7.25
C ARG A 61 12.72 -9.66 -7.39
N LEU A 62 11.52 -9.36 -6.89
CA LEU A 62 10.94 -8.03 -6.93
C LEU A 62 11.34 -7.17 -5.72
N ALA A 63 11.97 -7.73 -4.69
CA ALA A 63 12.40 -6.98 -3.51
C ALA A 63 13.32 -5.78 -3.85
N PRO A 64 14.30 -5.88 -4.78
CA PRO A 64 15.10 -4.74 -5.20
C PRO A 64 14.27 -3.62 -5.86
N LEU A 65 13.27 -3.98 -6.69
CA LEU A 65 12.35 -3.01 -7.27
C LEU A 65 11.59 -2.27 -6.17
N VAL A 66 10.99 -3.00 -5.23
CA VAL A 66 10.23 -2.41 -4.13
C VAL A 66 11.11 -1.49 -3.28
N GLY A 67 12.33 -1.93 -2.93
CA GLY A 67 13.30 -1.11 -2.21
C GLY A 67 13.60 0.21 -2.94
N ASN A 68 13.85 0.15 -4.25
CA ASN A 68 14.10 1.34 -5.06
C ASN A 68 12.87 2.28 -5.12
N VAL A 69 11.65 1.73 -5.20
CA VAL A 69 10.41 2.52 -5.16
C VAL A 69 10.27 3.23 -3.80
N LEU A 70 10.52 2.53 -2.69
CA LEU A 70 10.45 3.12 -1.35
C LEU A 70 11.50 4.23 -1.18
N GLU A 71 12.71 4.02 -1.67
CA GLU A 71 13.76 5.06 -1.65
C GLU A 71 13.39 6.27 -2.51
N PHE A 72 12.79 6.04 -3.69
CA PHE A 72 12.30 7.10 -4.56
C PHE A 72 11.21 7.93 -3.90
N VAL A 73 10.22 7.26 -3.29
CA VAL A 73 9.12 7.91 -2.56
C VAL A 73 9.66 8.73 -1.41
N LYS A 74 10.61 8.18 -0.63
CA LYS A 74 11.27 8.92 0.44
C LYS A 74 11.96 10.20 -0.03
N LYS A 75 12.60 10.17 -1.21
CA LYS A 75 13.34 11.32 -1.76
C LYS A 75 12.44 12.40 -2.37
N THR A 76 11.31 11.99 -2.94
CA THR A 76 10.44 12.85 -3.75
C THR A 76 9.17 13.28 -3.04
N ASP A 77 8.82 12.58 -1.96
CA ASP A 77 7.56 12.72 -1.22
C ASP A 77 6.31 12.52 -2.10
N VAL A 78 6.46 11.79 -3.22
CA VAL A 78 5.32 11.47 -4.09
C VAL A 78 4.33 10.59 -3.32
N PRO A 79 3.02 10.90 -3.37
CA PRO A 79 1.99 10.07 -2.74
C PRO A 79 2.10 8.59 -3.15
N LEU A 80 2.12 7.69 -2.16
CA LEU A 80 2.21 6.25 -2.37
C LEU A 80 1.05 5.54 -1.67
N VAL A 81 0.30 4.71 -2.39
CA VAL A 81 -0.63 3.75 -1.78
C VAL A 81 0.00 2.36 -1.84
N MET A 82 0.15 1.72 -0.69
CA MET A 82 0.59 0.32 -0.62
C MET A 82 -0.60 -0.58 -0.27
N ASP A 83 -0.83 -1.60 -1.10
CA ASP A 83 -1.91 -2.58 -0.92
C ASP A 83 -1.38 -4.00 -1.15
N ALA A 84 -2.12 -5.01 -0.71
CA ALA A 84 -1.90 -6.43 -1.00
C ALA A 84 -0.41 -6.87 -0.90
N ASP A 85 0.19 -7.31 -2.02
CA ASP A 85 1.57 -7.81 -2.05
C ASP A 85 2.62 -6.73 -1.73
N GLY A 86 2.30 -5.45 -1.96
CA GLY A 86 3.17 -4.34 -1.57
C GLY A 86 3.37 -4.30 -0.05
N LEU A 87 2.30 -4.55 0.71
CA LEU A 87 2.36 -4.62 2.18
C LEU A 87 3.17 -5.84 2.65
N TRP A 88 3.16 -6.95 1.89
CA TRP A 88 3.99 -8.11 2.20
C TRP A 88 5.47 -7.76 2.11
N PHE A 89 5.91 -7.11 1.03
CA PHE A 89 7.30 -6.64 0.92
C PHE A 89 7.65 -5.58 1.96
N LEU A 90 6.69 -4.70 2.31
CA LEU A 90 6.88 -3.71 3.35
C LEU A 90 7.19 -4.35 4.71
N CYS A 91 6.52 -5.45 5.07
CA CYS A 91 6.81 -6.16 6.31
C CYS A 91 8.29 -6.60 6.39
N GLU A 92 8.85 -7.13 5.31
CA GLU A 92 10.27 -7.51 5.27
C GLU A 92 11.17 -6.27 5.37
N ALA A 93 10.83 -5.21 4.63
CA ALA A 93 11.59 -3.98 4.63
C ALA A 93 11.58 -3.27 6.00
N ILE A 94 10.46 -3.31 6.73
CA ILE A 94 10.35 -2.81 8.11
C ILE A 94 11.31 -3.57 9.03
N ARG A 95 11.42 -4.89 8.91
CA ARG A 95 12.36 -5.70 9.71
C ARG A 95 13.83 -5.37 9.42
N GLU A 96 14.11 -4.89 8.20
CA GLU A 96 15.44 -4.42 7.78
C GLU A 96 15.73 -2.96 8.20
N GLY A 97 14.77 -2.28 8.84
CA GLY A 97 14.95 -0.93 9.40
C GLY A 97 14.60 0.20 8.44
N VAL A 98 13.66 -0.02 7.51
CA VAL A 98 13.18 1.05 6.62
C VAL A 98 12.65 2.25 7.41
N PRO A 99 13.03 3.49 7.02
CA PRO A 99 12.60 4.71 7.68
C PRO A 99 11.12 5.06 7.38
N PRO A 100 10.53 6.02 8.10
CA PRO A 100 9.16 6.45 7.89
C PRO A 100 8.83 6.88 6.46
N LEU A 101 7.61 6.58 6.01
CA LEU A 101 7.07 6.96 4.69
C LEU A 101 5.87 7.92 4.86
N PRO A 102 6.11 9.22 5.13
CA PRO A 102 5.05 10.16 5.50
C PRO A 102 4.00 10.40 4.41
N SER A 103 4.38 10.32 3.14
CA SER A 103 3.49 10.43 1.97
C SER A 103 2.77 9.12 1.62
N ALA A 104 3.03 8.04 2.36
CA ALA A 104 2.41 6.75 2.09
C ALA A 104 1.10 6.54 2.85
N ILE A 105 0.18 5.82 2.22
CA ILE A 105 -1.05 5.30 2.81
C ILE A 105 -1.01 3.78 2.66
N LEU A 106 -1.03 3.07 3.79
CA LEU A 106 -1.10 1.61 3.79
C LEU A 106 -2.57 1.20 3.88
N THR A 107 -2.99 0.22 3.07
CA THR A 107 -4.39 -0.22 3.00
C THR A 107 -4.59 -1.67 3.47
N PRO A 108 -4.07 -2.08 4.64
CA PRO A 108 -4.10 -3.48 5.06
C PRO A 108 -5.52 -3.97 5.34
N ASN A 109 -5.83 -5.21 4.97
CA ASN A 109 -6.87 -5.98 5.66
C ASN A 109 -6.39 -6.44 7.04
N ILE A 110 -7.28 -7.05 7.84
CA ILE A 110 -6.94 -7.48 9.21
C ILE A 110 -5.75 -8.46 9.29
N VAL A 111 -5.53 -9.29 8.26
CA VAL A 111 -4.41 -10.25 8.22
C VAL A 111 -3.11 -9.54 7.89
N GLU A 112 -3.11 -8.63 6.91
CA GLU A 112 -1.96 -7.78 6.57
C GLU A 112 -1.59 -6.85 7.73
N PHE A 113 -2.60 -6.28 8.39
CA PHE A 113 -2.43 -5.42 9.56
C PHE A 113 -1.75 -6.18 10.71
N SER A 114 -2.19 -7.41 10.99
CA SER A 114 -1.53 -8.27 11.98
C SER A 114 -0.04 -8.48 11.67
N ARG A 115 0.32 -8.68 10.40
CA ARG A 115 1.72 -8.87 9.99
C ARG A 115 2.54 -7.59 10.13
N LEU A 116 1.96 -6.43 9.82
CA LEU A 116 2.61 -5.14 10.01
C LEU A 116 2.84 -4.85 11.50
N CYS A 117 1.87 -5.14 12.37
CA CYS A 117 2.03 -5.03 13.82
C CYS A 117 3.14 -5.94 14.35
N GLU A 118 3.22 -7.18 13.86
CA GLU A 118 4.28 -8.10 14.25
C GLU A 118 5.65 -7.60 13.77
N ALA A 119 5.76 -7.16 12.51
CA ALA A 119 7.01 -6.67 11.93
C ALA A 119 7.51 -5.37 12.59
N ALA A 120 6.61 -4.43 12.89
CA ALA A 120 6.97 -3.10 13.39
C ALA A 120 7.00 -3.00 14.92
N LEU A 121 6.04 -3.65 15.60
CA LEU A 121 5.83 -3.50 17.05
C LEU A 121 6.13 -4.78 17.84
N GLY A 122 6.39 -5.90 17.17
CA GLY A 122 6.54 -7.21 17.82
C GLY A 122 5.26 -7.73 18.47
N ILE A 123 4.09 -7.24 18.04
CA ILE A 123 2.78 -7.64 18.60
C ILE A 123 2.18 -8.72 17.71
N SER A 124 2.12 -9.94 18.23
CA SER A 124 1.40 -11.08 17.63
C SER A 124 -0.07 -11.12 18.11
N ASP A 125 -0.88 -12.03 17.54
CA ASP A 125 -2.27 -12.29 17.95
C ASP A 125 -3.28 -11.14 17.75
N VAL A 126 -3.00 -10.19 16.86
CA VAL A 126 -3.92 -9.09 16.52
C VAL A 126 -5.31 -9.61 16.07
N LEU A 127 -5.34 -10.78 15.42
CA LEU A 127 -6.59 -11.43 14.99
C LEU A 127 -7.51 -11.86 16.15
N ALA A 128 -6.99 -11.98 17.37
CA ALA A 128 -7.79 -12.31 18.56
C ALA A 128 -8.50 -11.09 19.15
N ILE A 129 -8.13 -9.87 18.75
CA ILE A 129 -8.72 -8.63 19.24
C ILE A 129 -10.11 -8.46 18.61
N LYS A 130 -11.15 -8.51 19.45
CA LYS A 130 -12.55 -8.30 19.03
C LYS A 130 -13.09 -6.91 19.35
N GLU A 131 -12.42 -6.22 20.27
CA GLU A 131 -12.82 -4.89 20.73
C GLU A 131 -12.31 -3.85 19.73
N GLN A 132 -13.23 -3.06 19.19
CA GLN A 132 -12.94 -2.05 18.18
C GLN A 132 -11.97 -0.99 18.70
N ASP A 133 -12.20 -0.45 19.90
CA ASP A 133 -11.35 0.58 20.51
C ASP A 133 -9.89 0.13 20.67
N LYS A 134 -9.66 -1.16 20.95
CA LYS A 134 -8.29 -1.73 21.05
C LYS A 134 -7.62 -1.84 19.69
N LEU A 135 -8.39 -2.15 18.64
CA LEU A 135 -7.87 -2.21 17.29
C LEU A 135 -7.51 -0.81 16.78
N GLU A 136 -8.29 0.20 17.15
CA GLU A 136 -8.04 1.61 16.85
C GLU A 136 -6.78 2.14 17.55
N ASP A 137 -6.62 1.87 18.85
CA ASP A 137 -5.40 2.21 19.59
C ASP A 137 -4.17 1.57 18.93
N LEU A 138 -4.25 0.28 18.59
CA LEU A 138 -3.16 -0.44 17.95
C LEU A 138 -2.83 0.14 16.56
N ALA A 139 -3.85 0.49 15.77
CA ALA A 139 -3.66 1.13 14.47
C ALA A 139 -2.97 2.49 14.62
N SER A 140 -3.43 3.32 15.57
CA SER A 140 -2.83 4.63 15.86
C SER A 140 -1.36 4.50 16.27
N ARG A 141 -1.06 3.55 17.15
CA ARG A 141 0.32 3.23 17.57
C ARG A 141 1.19 2.77 16.40
N LEU A 142 0.68 1.90 15.53
CA LEU A 142 1.40 1.45 14.35
C LEU A 142 1.67 2.61 13.37
N SER A 143 0.65 3.44 13.10
CA SER A 143 0.74 4.61 12.23
C SER A 143 1.77 5.63 12.73
N THR A 144 1.77 5.89 14.04
CA THR A 144 2.74 6.77 14.70
C THR A 144 4.16 6.19 14.62
N HIS A 145 4.31 4.89 14.88
CA HIS A 145 5.61 4.21 14.83
C HIS A 145 6.21 4.19 13.43
N LEU A 146 5.40 3.89 12.41
CA LEU A 146 5.83 3.90 11.01
C LEU A 146 5.89 5.31 10.40
N GLY A 147 5.37 6.33 11.10
CA GLY A 147 5.20 7.67 10.54
C GLY A 147 4.43 7.68 9.22
N THR A 148 3.46 6.77 9.06
CA THR A 148 2.72 6.54 7.81
C THR A 148 1.22 6.46 8.09
N SER A 149 0.36 6.93 7.19
CA SER A 149 -1.10 6.82 7.35
C SER A 149 -1.60 5.39 7.08
N LEU A 150 -2.64 4.96 7.81
CA LEU A 150 -3.24 3.63 7.67
C LEU A 150 -4.72 3.73 7.36
N PHE A 151 -5.18 2.86 6.45
CA PHE A 151 -6.57 2.54 6.19
C PHE A 151 -6.77 1.03 6.44
N VAL A 152 -7.19 0.67 7.66
CA VAL A 152 -7.37 -0.73 8.04
C VAL A 152 -8.78 -1.20 7.65
N LYS A 153 -8.85 -2.11 6.68
CA LYS A 153 -10.10 -2.67 6.15
C LYS A 153 -10.73 -3.66 7.13
N GLY A 154 -11.99 -3.47 7.47
CA GLY A 154 -12.69 -4.30 8.44
C GLY A 154 -14.21 -4.24 8.34
N ARG A 155 -14.91 -4.65 9.41
CA ARG A 155 -16.35 -4.41 9.53
C ARG A 155 -16.65 -2.92 9.67
N VAL A 156 -15.79 -2.24 10.41
CA VAL A 156 -15.69 -0.79 10.50
C VAL A 156 -14.27 -0.46 10.06
N ASP A 157 -14.14 0.42 9.09
CA ASP A 157 -12.82 0.81 8.58
C ASP A 157 -12.21 1.86 9.51
N ILE A 158 -10.92 1.67 9.81
CA ILE A 158 -10.16 2.56 10.70
C ILE A 158 -9.19 3.36 9.85
N ILE A 159 -9.27 4.69 9.93
CA ILE A 159 -8.31 5.59 9.29
C ILE A 159 -7.52 6.30 10.37
N THR A 160 -6.19 6.23 10.31
CA THR A 160 -5.32 6.92 11.25
C THR A 160 -4.12 7.55 10.56
N ASN A 161 -3.66 8.66 11.12
CA ASN A 161 -2.49 9.39 10.64
C ASN A 161 -1.43 9.46 11.76
N PRO A 162 -0.16 9.70 11.40
CA PRO A 162 0.94 9.76 12.38
C PRO A 162 0.85 10.93 13.38
N ASP A 163 0.09 11.97 13.05
CA ASP A 163 -0.12 13.14 13.90
C ASP A 163 -1.19 12.92 14.98
N GLY A 164 -1.74 11.70 15.07
CA GLY A 164 -2.77 11.33 16.04
C GLY A 164 -4.18 11.77 15.67
N LYS A 165 -4.41 12.35 14.46
CA LYS A 165 -5.75 12.64 13.95
C LYS A 165 -6.30 11.43 13.19
N GLY A 166 -6.95 10.54 13.92
CA GLY A 166 -7.71 9.42 13.35
C GLY A 166 -9.14 9.82 12.98
N TRP A 167 -9.66 9.25 11.90
CA TRP A 167 -11.05 9.34 11.50
C TRP A 167 -11.63 7.93 11.40
N ILE A 168 -12.77 7.68 12.03
CA ILE A 168 -13.48 6.41 11.87
C ILE A 168 -14.48 6.59 10.74
N TRP A 169 -14.38 5.76 9.70
CA TRP A 169 -15.37 5.74 8.63
C TRP A 169 -16.32 4.57 8.84
N PHE A 170 -17.57 4.88 9.15
CA PHE A 170 -18.64 3.89 9.13
C PHE A 170 -19.08 3.70 7.68
N SER A 171 -18.90 2.50 7.12
CA SER A 171 -19.63 2.16 5.90
C SER A 171 -21.12 2.12 6.27
N MET A 172 -21.90 3.05 5.74
CA MET A 172 -23.35 2.92 5.79
C MET A 172 -23.70 1.65 5.03
N SER A 173 -24.21 0.65 5.75
CA SER A 173 -24.86 -0.50 5.12
C SER A 173 -26.04 0.05 4.34
N PHE A 174 -25.95 0.12 3.01
CA PHE A 174 -27.13 0.33 2.20
C PHE A 174 -28.04 -0.90 2.41
N PRO A 175 -29.26 -0.74 2.97
CA PRO A 175 -30.21 -1.83 2.95
C PRO A 175 -30.54 -2.14 1.47
N MET A 176 -30.40 -3.40 1.08
CA MET A 176 -30.95 -3.90 -0.19
C MET A 176 -32.47 -3.76 -0.21
#